data_AF-A0A699RXQ7-F1
#
_entry.id   AF-A0A699RXQ7-F1
#
_cell.length_a   1.000
_cell.length_b   1.000
_cell.length_c   1.000
_cell.angle_alpha   90.00
_cell.angle_beta   90.00
_cell.angle_gamma   90.00
#
_symmetry.space_group_name_H-M   'P 1'
#
loop_
_entity.id
_entity.type
_entity.pdbx_description
1 polymer ?
#
loop_
_entity_poly.entity_id
_entity_poly.type
_entity_poly.pdbx_seq_one_letter_code
_entity_poly.pdbx_strand_id
1 'polypeptide(L)'
;MEDKYCPRNEMKKIETEFWNLEVQGTDVTRYNQRFQELALLCVRTCPEELDRVERYIGGLPDSIHRSVAASKPKTMQEATEMATGLMDKKIR
;
A
#
# COMPACT_ATOMS: atom_id res chain seq x y z
N MET A 1 -4.66 30.17 -4.39
CA MET A 1 -4.93 28.74 -4.13
C MET A 1 -4.59 28.53 -2.67
N GLU A 2 -5.60 28.30 -1.83
CA GLU A 2 -5.41 28.15 -0.38
C GLU A 2 -4.67 26.84 -0.11
N ASP A 3 -3.40 26.96 0.24
CA ASP A 3 -2.64 25.91 0.93
C ASP A 3 -3.29 25.77 2.31
N LYS A 4 -4.38 24.99 2.37
CA LYS A 4 -5.07 24.65 3.63
C LYS A 4 -4.05 23.90 4.48
N TYR A 5 -3.44 24.65 5.40
CA TYR A 5 -2.50 24.13 6.39
C TYR A 5 -3.05 22.84 6.99
N CYS A 6 -2.47 21.71 6.63
CA CYS A 6 -2.78 20.44 7.26
C CYS A 6 -2.12 20.49 8.65
N PRO A 7 -2.89 20.43 9.75
CA PRO A 7 -2.31 20.48 11.08
C PRO A 7 -1.27 19.37 11.23
N ARG A 8 -0.10 19.68 11.78
CA ARG A 8 1.01 18.71 11.94
C ARG A 8 0.60 17.40 12.62
N ASN A 9 -0.42 17.45 13.49
CA ASN A 9 -0.97 16.27 14.16
C ASN A 9 -1.76 15.35 13.22
N GLU A 10 -2.45 15.91 12.22
CA GLU A 10 -3.19 15.14 11.21
C GLU A 10 -2.23 14.44 10.25
N MET A 11 -1.16 15.10 9.82
CA MET A 11 -0.12 14.47 9.00
C MET A 11 0.53 13.28 9.72
N LYS A 12 0.85 13.42 11.01
CA LYS A 12 1.37 12.30 11.82
C LYS A 12 0.41 11.11 11.89
N LYS A 13 -0.90 11.35 11.98
CA LYS A 13 -1.90 10.27 11.98
C LYS A 13 -1.92 9.55 10.63
N ILE A 14 -1.90 10.31 9.53
CA ILE A 14 -1.86 9.75 8.17
C ILE A 14 -0.60 8.90 7.97
N GLU A 15 0.57 9.41 8.37
CA GLU A 15 1.83 8.65 8.30
C GLU A 15 1.76 7.38 9.15
N THR A 16 1.25 7.49 10.38
CA THR A 16 1.09 6.33 11.28
C THR A 16 0.15 5.29 10.68
N GLU A 17 -0.97 5.72 10.11
CA GLU A 17 -1.90 4.81 9.44
C GLU A 17 -1.24 4.16 8.22
N PHE A 18 -0.53 4.93 7.39
CA PHE A 18 0.17 4.43 6.22
C PHE A 18 1.20 3.36 6.58
N TRP A 19 1.99 3.56 7.64
CA TRP A 19 2.99 2.59 8.09
C TRP A 19 2.41 1.35 8.78
N ASN A 20 1.19 1.44 9.32
CA ASN A 20 0.49 0.31 9.97
C ASN A 20 -0.60 -0.33 9.08
N LEU A 21 -0.78 0.14 7.84
CA LEU A 21 -1.76 -0.41 6.91
C LEU A 21 -1.40 -1.84 6.51
N GLU A 22 -2.33 -2.76 6.74
CA GLU A 22 -2.21 -4.18 6.39
C GLU A 22 -3.52 -4.68 5.78
N VAL A 23 -3.45 -5.73 4.95
CA VAL A 23 -4.64 -6.38 4.41
C VAL A 23 -5.42 -7.02 5.55
N GLN A 24 -6.70 -6.65 5.68
CA GLN A 24 -7.60 -7.27 6.66
C GLN A 24 -8.35 -8.44 6.02
N GLY A 25 -8.15 -9.65 6.56
CA GLY A 25 -8.78 -10.86 6.05
C GLY A 25 -8.36 -11.16 4.61
N THR A 26 -9.32 -11.11 3.69
CA THR A 26 -9.09 -11.34 2.25
C THR A 26 -9.38 -10.13 1.36
N ASP A 27 -9.67 -8.96 1.94
CA ASP A 27 -10.10 -7.78 1.18
C ASP A 27 -8.89 -6.96 0.68
N VAL A 28 -8.27 -7.46 -0.37
CA VAL A 28 -7.15 -6.77 -1.04
C VAL A 28 -7.61 -5.50 -1.77
N THR A 29 -8.87 -5.46 -2.23
CA THR A 29 -9.43 -4.31 -2.95
C THR A 29 -9.50 -3.08 -2.05
N ARG A 30 -10.04 -3.25 -0.83
CA ARG A 30 -10.08 -2.18 0.17
C ARG A 30 -8.69 -1.75 0.59
N TYR A 31 -7.76 -2.69 0.75
CA TYR A 31 -6.36 -2.38 1.04
C TYR A 31 -5.73 -1.53 -0.08
N ASN A 32 -5.90 -1.90 -1.34
CA ASN A 32 -5.36 -1.18 -2.50
C ASN A 32 -5.89 0.26 -2.57
N GLN A 33 -7.20 0.43 -2.41
CA GLN A 33 -7.81 1.76 -2.41
C GLN A 33 -7.23 2.62 -1.29
N ARG A 34 -7.20 2.09 -0.06
CA ARG A 34 -6.70 2.84 1.10
C ARG A 34 -5.22 3.16 0.99
N PHE A 35 -4.43 2.24 0.45
CA PHE A 35 -3.01 2.45 0.19
C PHE A 35 -2.78 3.60 -0.77
N GLN A 36 -3.53 3.65 -1.88
CA GLN A 36 -3.42 4.72 -2.88
C GLN A 36 -3.79 6.09 -2.28
N GLU A 37 -4.88 6.16 -1.51
CA GLU A 37 -5.29 7.38 -0.81
C GLU A 37 -4.18 7.90 0.13
N LEU A 38 -3.61 7.01 0.96
CA LEU A 38 -2.57 7.37 1.92
C LEU A 38 -1.24 7.71 1.22
N ALA A 39 -0.86 6.97 0.18
CA ALA A 39 0.37 7.23 -0.58
C ALA A 39 0.35 8.62 -1.26
N LEU A 40 -0.82 9.08 -1.72
CA LEU A 40 -1.01 10.43 -2.26
C LEU A 40 -0.85 11.53 -1.20
N LEU A 41 -1.16 11.22 0.06
CA LEU A 41 -0.99 12.15 1.18
C LEU A 41 0.44 12.09 1.77
N CYS A 42 1.12 10.96 1.61
CA CYS A 42 2.49 10.68 2.06
C CYS A 42 3.56 10.89 0.97
N VAL A 43 3.30 11.74 -0.04
CA VAL A 43 4.23 11.97 -1.16
C VAL A 43 5.63 12.41 -0.70
N ARG A 44 5.72 13.14 0.42
CA ARG A 44 7.01 13.61 0.97
C ARG A 44 7.80 12.51 1.67
N THR A 45 7.14 11.50 2.22
CA THR A 45 7.78 10.40 2.96
C THR A 45 8.08 9.19 2.08
N CYS A 46 7.38 9.04 0.95
CA CYS A 46 7.64 8.02 -0.07
C CYS A 46 7.67 8.66 -1.47
N PRO A 47 8.74 9.42 -1.79
CA PRO A 47 8.86 10.10 -3.07
C PRO A 47 9.12 9.13 -4.22
N GLU A 48 9.83 8.02 -3.97
CA GLU A 48 10.18 7.05 -5.00
C GLU A 48 9.07 6.00 -5.16
N GLU A 49 8.87 5.51 -6.38
CA GLU A 49 7.91 4.45 -6.65
C GLU A 49 8.31 3.13 -5.95
N LEU A 50 9.61 2.85 -5.89
CA LEU A 50 10.12 1.65 -5.23
C LEU A 50 9.80 1.66 -3.72
N ASP A 51 9.92 2.79 -3.03
CA ASP A 51 9.55 2.90 -1.61
C ASP A 51 8.07 2.52 -1.40
N ARG A 52 7.20 2.94 -2.31
CA ARG A 52 5.76 2.61 -2.25
C ARG A 52 5.53 1.15 -2.51
N VAL A 53 6.25 0.55 -3.46
CA VAL A 53 6.16 -0.87 -3.77
C VAL A 53 6.62 -1.71 -2.58
N GLU A 54 7.77 -1.39 -1.98
CA GLU A 54 8.25 -2.09 -0.78
C GLU A 54 7.28 -1.97 0.38
N ARG A 55 6.73 -0.76 0.60
CA ARG A 55 5.74 -0.53 1.64
C ARG A 55 4.44 -1.30 1.38
N TYR A 56 3.97 -1.34 0.14
CA TYR A 56 2.79 -2.10 -0.26
C TYR A 56 2.99 -3.59 0.01
N ILE A 57 4.12 -4.16 -0.41
CA ILE A 57 4.46 -5.56 -0.16
C ILE A 57 4.45 -5.84 1.35
N GLY A 58 5.03 -4.97 2.16
CA GLY A 58 5.07 -5.13 3.62
C GLY A 58 3.71 -5.16 4.32
N GLY A 59 2.63 -4.68 3.69
CA GLY A 59 1.26 -4.79 4.24
C GLY A 59 0.50 -6.02 3.77
N LEU A 60 1.08 -6.87 2.93
CA LEU A 60 0.45 -8.08 2.42
C LEU A 60 0.51 -9.22 3.45
N PRO A 61 -0.49 -10.11 3.48
CA PRO A 61 -0.45 -11.25 4.38
C PRO A 61 0.64 -12.25 3.93
N ASP A 62 1.27 -12.92 4.90
CA ASP A 62 2.34 -13.93 4.69
C ASP A 62 2.05 -14.94 3.57
N SER A 63 0.76 -15.23 3.42
CA SER A 63 0.21 -16.19 2.48
C SER A 63 0.44 -15.84 1.00
N ILE A 64 0.68 -14.55 0.68
CA ILE A 64 1.03 -14.06 -0.66
C ILE A 64 2.29 -13.18 -0.65
N HIS A 65 2.67 -12.61 0.50
CA HIS A 65 3.83 -11.72 0.67
C HIS A 65 5.08 -12.27 -0.01
N ARG A 66 5.46 -13.52 0.30
CA ARG A 66 6.66 -14.15 -0.25
C ARG A 66 6.63 -14.27 -1.78
N SER A 67 5.47 -14.59 -2.35
CA SER A 67 5.30 -14.73 -3.79
C SER A 67 5.42 -13.39 -4.50
N VAL A 68 4.79 -12.33 -3.97
CA VAL A 68 4.88 -10.98 -4.55
C VAL A 68 6.31 -10.43 -4.42
N ALA A 69 6.93 -10.57 -3.24
CA ALA A 69 8.31 -10.13 -3.01
C ALA A 69 9.32 -10.83 -3.95
N ALA A 70 9.14 -12.13 -4.20
CA ALA A 70 10.02 -12.89 -5.09
C ALA A 70 9.96 -12.42 -6.55
N SER A 71 8.81 -11.92 -6.99
CA SER A 71 8.63 -11.38 -8.34
C SER A 71 9.30 -10.02 -8.57
N LYS A 72 9.71 -9.34 -7.49
CA LYS A 72 10.40 -8.03 -7.52
C LYS A 72 9.68 -7.01 -8.41
N PRO A 73 8.41 -6.68 -8.11
CA PRO A 73 7.71 -5.63 -8.83
C PRO A 73 8.50 -4.33 -8.78
N LYS A 74 8.50 -3.61 -9.90
CA LYS A 74 9.11 -2.28 -10.03
C LYS A 74 8.07 -1.18 -9.95
N THR A 75 6.82 -1.51 -10.24
CA THR A 75 5.71 -0.56 -10.22
C THR A 75 4.62 -0.96 -9.25
N MET A 76 3.86 0.03 -8.80
CA MET A 76 2.68 -0.21 -7.95
C MET A 76 1.62 -1.06 -8.65
N GLN A 77 1.50 -0.90 -9.97
CA GLN A 77 0.55 -1.67 -10.78
C GLN A 77 0.91 -3.16 -10.77
N GLU A 78 2.17 -3.51 -11.01
CA GLU A 78 2.65 -4.90 -10.96
C GLU A 78 2.39 -5.53 -9.59
N ALA A 79 2.72 -4.82 -8.51
CA ALA A 79 2.49 -5.31 -7.15
C ALA A 79 0.98 -5.57 -6.88
N THR A 80 0.13 -4.66 -7.33
CA THR A 80 -1.33 -4.74 -7.14
C THR A 80 -1.96 -5.88 -7.96
N GLU A 81 -1.58 -6.02 -9.23
CA GLU A 81 -2.06 -7.09 -10.11
C GLU A 81 -1.65 -8.47 -9.58
N MET A 82 -0.41 -8.62 -9.10
CA MET A 82 0.06 -9.86 -8.49
C MET A 82 -0.69 -10.20 -7.20
N ALA A 83 -0.84 -9.24 -6.29
CA ALA A 83 -1.56 -9.45 -5.03
C ALA A 83 -3.01 -9.88 -5.28
N THR A 84 -3.68 -9.21 -6.21
CA THR A 84 -5.08 -9.52 -6.58
C THR A 84 -5.18 -10.90 -7.22
N GLY A 85 -4.32 -11.20 -8.21
CA GLY A 85 -4.32 -12.50 -8.88
C GLY A 85 -3.99 -13.68 -7.97
N LEU A 86 -3.22 -13.48 -6.90
CA LEU A 86 -2.91 -14.52 -5.91
C LEU A 86 -4.06 -14.73 -4.90
N MET A 87 -4.80 -13.67 -4.56
CA MET A 87 -5.97 -13.77 -3.67
C MET A 87 -7.15 -14.45 -4.36
N ASP A 88 -7.42 -14.09 -5.62
CA ASP A 88 -8.50 -14.70 -6.41
C ASP A 88 -8.29 -16.20 -6.62
N LYS A 89 -7.04 -16.64 -6.78
CA LYS A 89 -6.67 -18.07 -6.88
C LYS A 89 -6.92 -18.85 -5.59
N LYS A 90 -7.00 -18.20 -4.43
CA LYS A 90 -7.27 -18.86 -3.13
C LYS A 90 -8.75 -18.95 -2.80
N ILE A 91 -9.59 -18.12 -3.42
CA ILE A 91 -11.04 -18.13 -3.20
C ILE A 91 -11.71 -19.24 -4.04
N ARG A 92 -11.00 -19.83 -5.01
CA ARG A 92 -11.50 -20.87 -5.91
C ARG A 92 -11.10 -22.28 -5.51
#